data_AF-A0A9E5UDD4-F1
#
_entry.id   AF-A0A9E5UDD4-F1
#
_cell.length_a   1.000
_cell.length_b   1.000
_cell.length_c   1.000
_cell.angle_alpha   90.00
_cell.angle_beta   90.00
_cell.angle_gamma   90.00
#
_symmetry.space_group_name_H-M   'P 1'
#
loop_
_entity.id
_entity.type
_entity.pdbx_description
1 polymer ?
#
loop_
_entity_poly.entity_id
_entity_poly.type
_entity_poly.pdbx_seq_one_letter_code
_entity_poly.pdbx_strand_id
1 'polypeptide(L)'
;GHLTVWTHSQGVYPLRDALAGVLQLPEEKLRVVHVDGAGCYGHNGADDVACDAALLARVVPGRPVRVQWMREEEFAWEPFGPAMAFRARGSLDARGRIATWHYDLWSSPQSSRPSARRASLLGGAHVASENWKPTAPGRWGSGGADRNSIPPYRIGQHRIVAHMVRDLPVRVSALRGLGAYGNVFAIECFMDELARAAGRDPLTFRLDHLEDERGRAVLQAVSRRAGWGTEKARQDVGRGLAFARYKNTATYTAIVAEVAACRTPGEIRVERA
;
A
#
# COMPACT_ATOMS: atom_id res chain seq x y z
N GLY A 1 -1.08 -15.71 36.25
CA GLY A 1 -2.40 -16.23 35.81
C GLY A 1 -3.01 -15.38 34.71
N HIS A 2 -2.91 -14.06 34.79
CA HIS A 2 -3.35 -13.12 33.76
C HIS A 2 -2.13 -12.38 33.19
N LEU A 3 -2.20 -11.94 31.93
CA LEU A 3 -1.18 -11.12 31.30
C LEU A 3 -1.85 -9.90 30.64
N THR A 4 -1.34 -8.71 30.97
CA THR A 4 -1.72 -7.45 30.32
C THR A 4 -0.55 -7.00 29.45
N VAL A 5 -0.84 -6.63 28.20
CA VAL A 5 0.15 -6.15 27.23
C VAL A 5 -0.26 -4.75 26.77
N TRP A 6 0.63 -3.78 26.93
CA TRP A 6 0.44 -2.41 26.43
C TRP A 6 1.23 -2.24 25.14
N THR A 7 0.59 -1.79 24.07
CA THR A 7 1.20 -1.66 22.74
C THR A 7 0.49 -0.61 21.89
N HIS A 8 1.22 0.03 20.97
CA HIS A 8 0.65 0.92 19.96
C HIS A 8 0.16 0.18 18.71
N SER A 9 -0.02 -1.14 18.78
CA SER A 9 -0.66 -1.93 17.72
C SER A 9 -2.00 -1.32 17.29
N GLN A 10 -2.24 -1.28 15.98
CA GLN A 10 -3.53 -0.86 15.40
C GLN A 10 -4.62 -1.94 15.52
N GLY A 11 -4.26 -3.17 15.87
CA GLY A 11 -5.13 -4.33 15.85
C GLY A 11 -5.10 -5.09 17.17
N VAL A 12 -5.40 -4.42 18.29
CA VAL A 12 -5.27 -5.02 19.63
C VAL A 12 -6.11 -6.28 19.84
N TYR A 13 -7.29 -6.40 19.21
CA TYR A 13 -8.10 -7.62 19.29
C TYR A 13 -7.49 -8.77 18.47
N PRO A 14 -7.19 -8.61 17.16
CA PRO A 14 -6.43 -9.63 16.42
C PRO A 14 -5.10 -10.02 17.07
N LEU A 15 -4.39 -9.06 17.67
CA LEU A 15 -3.16 -9.32 18.40
C LEU A 15 -3.42 -10.15 19.66
N ARG A 16 -4.47 -9.84 20.44
CA ARG A 16 -4.86 -10.67 21.60
C ARG A 16 -5.10 -12.12 21.17
N ASP A 17 -5.84 -12.32 20.09
CA ASP A 17 -6.17 -13.64 19.57
C ASP A 17 -4.90 -14.40 19.12
N ALA A 18 -3.96 -13.69 18.48
CA ALA A 18 -2.66 -14.25 18.10
C ALA A 18 -1.80 -14.61 19.33
N LEU A 19 -1.75 -13.73 20.34
CA LEU A 19 -1.03 -13.98 21.59
C LEU A 19 -1.64 -15.14 22.39
N ALA A 20 -2.96 -15.29 22.38
CA ALA A 20 -3.64 -16.43 23.01
C ALA A 20 -3.15 -17.76 22.42
N GLY A 21 -3.05 -17.83 21.09
CA GLY A 21 -2.48 -18.99 20.39
C GLY A 21 -0.99 -19.21 20.69
N VAL A 22 -0.16 -18.17 20.58
CA VAL A 22 1.29 -18.27 20.85
C VAL A 22 1.57 -18.70 22.29
N LEU A 23 0.83 -18.13 23.25
CA LEU A 23 1.03 -18.39 24.67
C LEU A 23 0.26 -19.63 25.14
N GLN A 24 -0.66 -20.20 24.36
CA GLN A 24 -1.57 -21.26 24.86
C GLN A 24 -2.32 -20.81 26.12
N LEU A 25 -2.86 -19.58 26.09
CA LEU A 25 -3.73 -19.04 27.16
C LEU A 25 -5.15 -18.85 26.63
N PRO A 26 -6.16 -19.10 27.46
CA PRO A 26 -7.50 -18.60 27.20
C PRO A 26 -7.49 -17.07 27.01
N GLU A 27 -8.25 -16.57 26.04
CA GLU A 27 -8.30 -15.14 25.71
C GLU A 27 -8.72 -14.28 26.92
N GLU A 28 -9.58 -14.80 27.80
CA GLU A 28 -10.01 -14.11 29.03
C GLU A 28 -8.87 -13.87 30.02
N LYS A 29 -7.76 -14.60 29.88
CA LYS A 29 -6.54 -14.39 30.68
C LYS A 29 -5.59 -13.38 30.04
N LEU A 30 -5.93 -12.83 28.87
CA LEU A 30 -5.12 -11.88 28.11
C LEU A 30 -5.85 -10.56 27.90
N ARG A 31 -5.20 -9.46 28.27
CA ARG A 31 -5.67 -8.10 27.99
C ARG A 31 -4.63 -7.36 27.17
N VAL A 32 -4.98 -6.99 25.94
CA VAL A 32 -4.15 -6.10 25.11
C VAL A 32 -4.75 -4.70 25.17
N VAL A 33 -3.95 -3.73 25.61
CA VAL A 33 -4.34 -2.33 25.80
C VAL A 33 -3.60 -1.48 24.78
N HIS A 34 -4.36 -0.74 23.97
CA HIS A 34 -3.77 0.23 23.06
C HIS A 34 -3.18 1.40 23.87
N VAL A 35 -2.00 1.85 23.46
CA VAL A 35 -1.38 3.10 23.93
C VAL A 35 -0.86 3.89 22.72
N ASP A 36 -0.81 5.21 22.84
CA ASP A 36 -0.34 6.07 21.75
C ASP A 36 1.13 5.76 21.42
N GLY A 37 1.47 5.80 20.14
CA GLY A 37 2.82 5.57 19.63
C GLY A 37 3.10 6.34 18.35
N ALA A 38 4.36 6.33 17.90
CA ALA A 38 4.75 6.90 16.62
C ALA A 38 4.06 6.09 15.50
N GLY A 39 3.19 6.75 14.72
CA GLY A 39 2.21 6.12 13.82
C GLY A 39 2.71 4.93 12.96
N CYS A 40 1.79 4.03 12.61
CA CYS A 40 2.09 2.73 12.00
C CYS A 40 2.03 2.70 10.45
N TYR A 41 1.26 3.59 9.81
CA TYR A 41 1.08 3.64 8.34
C TYR A 41 0.71 2.32 7.65
N GLY A 42 0.21 1.30 8.36
CA GLY A 42 -0.09 0.00 7.76
C GLY A 42 0.02 -1.16 8.74
N HIS A 43 1.18 -1.80 8.83
CA HIS A 43 1.56 -2.80 9.83
C HIS A 43 3.05 -2.62 10.08
N ASN A 44 3.43 -2.30 11.31
CA ASN A 44 4.81 -2.15 11.77
C ASN A 44 5.14 -3.22 12.81
N GLY A 45 6.36 -3.19 13.36
CA GLY A 45 6.82 -4.14 14.38
C GLY A 45 6.07 -4.14 15.72
N ALA A 46 5.07 -3.28 15.95
CA ALA A 46 4.36 -3.17 17.24
C ALA A 46 3.71 -4.48 17.70
N ASP A 47 3.20 -5.26 16.76
CA ASP A 47 2.58 -6.56 17.02
C ASP A 47 3.64 -7.60 17.44
N ASP A 48 4.81 -7.59 16.79
CA ASP A 48 5.93 -8.48 17.11
C ASP A 48 6.60 -8.13 18.44
N VAL A 49 6.86 -6.84 18.70
CA VAL A 49 7.40 -6.35 19.97
C VAL A 49 6.50 -6.72 21.15
N ALA A 50 5.17 -6.65 20.94
CA ALA A 50 4.20 -7.08 21.94
C ALA A 50 4.28 -8.60 22.22
N CYS A 51 4.53 -9.40 21.18
CA CYS A 51 4.76 -10.83 21.32
C CYS A 51 6.05 -11.13 22.09
N ASP A 52 7.16 -10.47 21.76
CA ASP A 52 8.43 -10.64 22.46
C ASP A 52 8.31 -10.28 23.94
N ALA A 53 7.65 -9.16 24.26
CA ALA A 53 7.39 -8.76 25.63
C ALA A 53 6.54 -9.79 26.38
N ALA A 54 5.51 -10.34 25.74
CA ALA A 54 4.64 -11.35 26.33
C ALA A 54 5.38 -12.67 26.61
N LEU A 55 6.25 -13.10 25.68
CA LEU A 55 7.09 -14.29 25.84
C LEU A 55 8.10 -14.12 26.99
N LEU A 56 8.78 -12.97 27.06
CA LEU A 56 9.72 -12.67 28.13
C LEU A 56 9.03 -12.57 29.50
N ALA A 57 7.86 -11.92 29.57
CA ALA A 57 7.10 -11.77 30.81
C ALA A 57 6.70 -13.12 31.44
N ARG A 58 6.58 -14.19 30.64
CA ARG A 58 6.33 -15.53 31.17
C ARG A 58 7.49 -16.12 31.94
N VAL A 59 8.71 -15.77 31.56
CA VAL A 59 9.93 -16.30 32.19
C VAL A 59 10.22 -15.57 33.51
N VAL A 60 9.70 -14.35 33.69
CA VAL A 60 9.89 -13.52 34.89
C VAL A 60 8.56 -13.15 35.57
N PRO A 61 7.81 -14.12 36.13
CA PRO A 61 6.51 -13.87 36.71
C PRO A 61 6.54 -12.81 37.81
N GLY A 62 5.55 -11.91 37.81
CA GLY A 62 5.44 -10.83 38.80
C GLY A 62 6.28 -9.59 38.50
N ARG A 63 7.10 -9.59 37.44
CA ARG A 63 7.92 -8.44 37.02
C ARG A 63 7.42 -7.88 35.69
N PRO A 64 7.14 -6.56 35.61
CA PRO A 64 6.86 -5.92 34.32
C PRO A 64 8.05 -6.03 33.37
N VAL A 65 7.78 -6.31 32.10
CA VAL A 65 8.77 -6.33 31.02
C VAL A 65 8.41 -5.26 30.01
N ARG A 66 9.41 -4.46 29.61
CA ARG A 66 9.31 -3.54 28.47
C ARG A 66 10.27 -4.01 27.40
N VAL A 67 9.76 -4.15 26.17
CA VAL A 67 10.56 -4.40 24.97
C VAL A 67 10.37 -3.22 24.04
N GLN A 68 11.47 -2.79 23.44
CA GLN A 68 11.49 -1.79 22.38
C GLN A 68 12.54 -2.22 21.38
N TRP A 69 12.14 -2.43 20.14
CA TRP A 69 13.08 -2.62 19.05
C TRP A 69 13.80 -1.31 18.74
N MET A 70 15.10 -1.42 18.49
CA MET A 70 15.90 -0.38 17.88
C MET A 70 15.53 -0.24 16.41
N ARG A 71 15.90 0.89 15.80
CA ARG A 71 15.50 1.20 14.42
C ARG A 71 16.03 0.16 13.42
N GLU A 72 17.22 -0.34 13.66
CA GLU A 72 17.88 -1.36 12.84
C GLU A 72 17.16 -2.70 12.95
N GLU A 73 16.65 -3.04 14.13
CA GLU A 73 15.86 -4.25 14.37
C GLU A 73 14.49 -4.14 13.69
N GLU A 74 13.83 -2.99 13.80
CA GLU A 74 12.56 -2.70 13.12
C GLU A 74 12.73 -2.86 11.60
N PHE A 75 13.73 -2.22 11.00
CA PHE A 75 14.00 -2.38 9.56
C PHE A 75 14.44 -3.79 9.13
N ALA A 76 15.04 -4.57 10.02
CA ALA A 76 15.46 -5.94 9.69
C ALA A 76 14.30 -6.93 9.76
N TRP A 77 13.34 -6.73 10.66
CA TRP A 77 12.41 -7.79 11.09
C TRP A 77 10.92 -7.44 10.96
N GLU A 78 10.56 -6.17 10.85
CA GLU A 78 9.17 -5.79 10.64
C GLU A 78 8.67 -6.22 9.25
N PRO A 79 7.35 -6.36 9.05
CA PRO A 79 6.81 -6.66 7.74
C PRO A 79 6.99 -5.48 6.78
N PHE A 80 7.53 -5.74 5.59
CA PHE A 80 7.68 -4.74 4.54
C PHE A 80 6.36 -4.51 3.77
N GLY A 81 6.23 -3.36 3.11
CA GLY A 81 5.23 -3.19 2.06
C GLY A 81 5.54 -4.14 0.88
N PRO A 82 4.56 -4.88 0.33
CA PRO A 82 4.81 -5.75 -0.82
C PRO A 82 5.38 -5.01 -2.02
N ALA A 83 6.43 -5.58 -2.59
CA ALA A 83 6.85 -5.22 -3.94
C ALA A 83 5.72 -5.54 -4.94
N MET A 84 5.62 -4.72 -5.97
CA MET A 84 4.65 -4.88 -7.05
C MET A 84 5.34 -4.70 -8.39
N ALA A 85 4.98 -5.53 -9.36
CA ALA A 85 5.37 -5.35 -10.76
C ALA A 85 4.11 -5.23 -11.62
N PHE A 86 4.22 -4.44 -12.68
CA PHE A 86 3.09 -4.12 -13.56
C PHE A 86 3.48 -4.28 -15.01
N ARG A 87 2.53 -4.70 -15.83
CA ARG A 87 2.63 -4.66 -17.29
C ARG A 87 1.31 -4.13 -17.84
N ALA A 88 1.40 -2.99 -18.52
CA ALA A 88 0.27 -2.40 -19.22
C ALA A 88 0.49 -2.46 -20.73
N ARG A 89 -0.58 -2.74 -21.48
CA ARG A 89 -0.65 -2.65 -22.94
C ARG A 89 -2.02 -2.14 -23.33
N GLY A 90 -2.10 -1.43 -24.44
CA GLY A 90 -3.36 -0.88 -24.91
C GLY A 90 -3.22 -0.31 -26.31
N SER A 91 -4.36 0.05 -26.89
CA SER A 91 -4.41 0.66 -28.21
C SER A 91 -5.37 1.84 -28.21
N LEU A 92 -5.15 2.73 -29.17
CA LEU A 92 -6.00 3.88 -29.43
C LEU A 92 -6.80 3.63 -30.72
N ASP A 93 -8.03 4.13 -30.78
CA ASP A 93 -8.79 4.20 -32.02
C ASP A 93 -8.38 5.41 -32.88
N ALA A 94 -8.99 5.54 -34.06
CA ALA A 94 -8.73 6.64 -34.98
C ALA A 94 -9.08 8.04 -34.41
N ARG A 95 -9.83 8.11 -33.30
CA ARG A 95 -10.18 9.35 -32.59
C ARG A 95 -9.28 9.59 -31.38
N GLY A 96 -8.25 8.77 -31.18
CA GLY A 96 -7.36 8.85 -30.02
C GLY A 96 -8.03 8.42 -28.71
N ARG A 97 -9.08 7.60 -28.77
CA ARG A 97 -9.74 7.02 -27.58
C ARG A 97 -9.16 5.66 -27.25
N ILE A 98 -9.12 5.32 -25.96
CA ILE A 98 -8.64 4.00 -25.49
C ILE A 98 -9.58 2.90 -26.02
N ALA A 99 -9.08 2.11 -26.98
CA ALA A 99 -9.82 1.02 -27.60
C ALA A 99 -9.61 -0.32 -26.88
N THR A 100 -8.38 -0.58 -26.41
CA THR A 100 -8.05 -1.77 -25.62
C THR A 100 -7.20 -1.43 -24.39
N TRP A 101 -7.37 -2.23 -23.33
CA TRP A 101 -6.62 -2.09 -22.08
C TRP A 101 -6.30 -3.44 -21.45
N HIS A 102 -5.04 -3.87 -21.50
CA HIS A 102 -4.53 -5.08 -20.87
C HIS A 102 -3.60 -4.70 -19.73
N TYR A 103 -3.88 -5.20 -18.54
CA TYR A 103 -3.14 -4.87 -17.32
C TYR A 103 -2.89 -6.12 -16.49
N ASP A 104 -1.62 -6.48 -16.36
CA ASP A 104 -1.18 -7.53 -15.46
C ASP A 104 -0.45 -6.88 -14.26
N LEU A 105 -0.79 -7.32 -13.05
CA LEU A 105 -0.10 -6.94 -11.82
C LEU A 105 0.37 -8.19 -11.08
N TRP A 106 1.60 -8.16 -10.59
CA TRP A 106 2.19 -9.22 -9.75
C TRP A 106 2.45 -8.66 -8.36
N SER A 107 1.88 -9.28 -7.35
CA SER A 107 2.11 -8.90 -5.96
C SER A 107 1.77 -10.03 -5.00
N SER A 108 2.36 -9.99 -3.81
CA SER A 108 1.93 -10.80 -2.68
C SER A 108 0.76 -10.15 -1.95
N PRO A 109 0.11 -10.84 -0.98
CA PRO A 109 -0.99 -10.25 -0.23
C PRO A 109 -0.58 -8.98 0.51
N GLN A 110 -1.36 -7.91 0.32
CA GLN A 110 -1.14 -6.62 0.99
C GLN A 110 -1.68 -6.58 2.44
N SER A 111 -2.14 -7.71 2.99
CA SER A 111 -2.65 -7.76 4.36
C SER A 111 -2.41 -9.13 4.97
N SER A 112 -1.51 -9.16 5.94
CA SER A 112 -1.06 -10.37 6.65
C SER A 112 -1.01 -10.17 8.16
N ARG A 113 -1.69 -9.14 8.68
CA ARG A 113 -1.73 -8.83 10.12
C ARG A 113 -2.04 -10.07 10.97
N PRO A 114 -1.44 -10.20 12.17
CA PRO A 114 -1.60 -11.37 13.02
C PRO A 114 -3.06 -11.61 13.43
N SER A 115 -3.42 -12.89 13.57
CA SER A 115 -4.67 -13.34 14.20
C SER A 115 -4.54 -14.78 14.69
N ALA A 116 -5.55 -15.30 15.40
CA ALA A 116 -5.59 -16.71 15.81
C ALA A 116 -5.41 -17.71 14.64
N ARG A 117 -5.75 -17.34 13.41
CA ARG A 117 -5.56 -18.16 12.19
C ARG A 117 -4.32 -17.76 11.37
N ARG A 118 -3.59 -16.74 11.82
CA ARG A 118 -2.48 -16.08 11.12
C ARG A 118 -1.42 -15.69 12.15
N ALA A 119 -0.82 -16.65 12.84
CA ALA A 119 0.30 -16.32 13.72
C ALA A 119 1.55 -16.06 12.87
N SER A 120 1.63 -14.86 12.31
CA SER A 120 2.78 -14.31 11.60
C SER A 120 3.73 -13.55 12.52
N LEU A 121 3.49 -13.58 13.85
CA LEU A 121 4.33 -12.95 14.86
C LEU A 121 5.71 -13.60 14.86
N LEU A 122 6.77 -12.78 14.86
CA LEU A 122 8.15 -13.24 14.71
C LEU A 122 8.57 -14.12 15.88
N GLY A 123 8.49 -13.60 17.11
CA GLY A 123 8.78 -14.38 18.32
C GLY A 123 7.86 -15.61 18.43
N GLY A 124 6.59 -15.43 18.05
CA GLY A 124 5.62 -16.52 17.95
C GLY A 124 6.07 -17.65 17.01
N ALA A 125 6.59 -17.32 15.82
CA ALA A 125 7.08 -18.30 14.85
C ALA A 125 8.32 -19.06 15.33
N HIS A 126 9.22 -18.38 16.07
CA HIS A 126 10.40 -19.01 16.65
C HIS A 126 10.02 -20.00 17.76
N VAL A 127 9.08 -19.65 18.64
CA VAL A 127 8.61 -20.52 19.72
C VAL A 127 7.62 -21.59 19.22
N ALA A 128 6.87 -21.28 18.15
CA ALA A 128 5.96 -22.20 17.47
C ALA A 128 6.66 -23.39 16.80
N SER A 129 7.97 -23.32 16.59
CA SER A 129 8.76 -24.37 15.93
C SER A 129 8.68 -25.73 16.63
N GLU A 130 8.13 -25.82 17.85
CA GLU A 130 7.90 -27.09 18.53
C GLU A 130 6.47 -27.66 18.37
N ASN A 131 5.41 -26.86 18.16
CA ASN A 131 4.02 -27.38 18.18
C ASN A 131 2.95 -26.58 17.40
N TRP A 132 3.31 -25.53 16.66
CA TRP A 132 2.33 -24.70 15.96
C TRP A 132 2.64 -24.60 14.46
N LYS A 133 1.75 -25.15 13.64
CA LYS A 133 1.76 -24.97 12.19
C LYS A 133 0.80 -23.83 11.85
N PRO A 134 1.26 -22.70 11.27
CA PRO A 134 0.35 -21.73 10.69
C PRO A 134 -0.57 -22.46 9.72
N THR A 135 -1.88 -22.29 9.83
CA THR A 135 -2.77 -22.74 8.77
C THR A 135 -2.26 -22.14 7.47
N ALA A 136 -1.95 -23.01 6.49
CA ALA A 136 -1.54 -22.59 5.15
C ALA A 136 -2.45 -21.43 4.74
N PRO A 137 -1.90 -20.31 4.23
CA PRO A 137 -2.75 -19.23 3.81
C PRO A 137 -3.77 -19.84 2.85
N GLY A 138 -5.04 -19.84 3.24
CA GLY A 138 -6.14 -20.28 2.40
C GLY A 138 -6.05 -19.62 1.02
N ARG A 139 -6.95 -19.99 0.10
CA ARG A 139 -7.15 -19.22 -1.12
C ARG A 139 -7.71 -17.85 -0.77
N TRP A 140 -6.88 -17.00 -0.18
CA TRP A 140 -7.17 -15.62 0.11
C TRP A 140 -7.15 -14.89 -1.23
N GLY A 141 -8.06 -13.93 -1.37
CA GLY A 141 -7.95 -12.94 -2.43
C GLY A 141 -6.63 -12.16 -2.31
N SER A 142 -6.48 -11.15 -3.14
CA SER A 142 -5.29 -10.29 -3.26
C SER A 142 -4.75 -9.65 -1.96
N GLY A 143 -5.45 -9.75 -0.83
CA GLY A 143 -5.16 -8.98 0.38
C GLY A 143 -5.27 -7.46 0.17
N GLY A 144 -5.88 -7.02 -0.94
CA GLY A 144 -5.90 -5.64 -1.39
C GLY A 144 -4.83 -5.28 -2.43
N ALA A 145 -4.10 -6.24 -3.00
CA ALA A 145 -3.13 -5.99 -4.07
C ALA A 145 -3.75 -5.51 -5.39
N ASP A 146 -4.99 -5.90 -5.67
CA ASP A 146 -5.78 -5.45 -6.82
C ASP A 146 -6.50 -4.11 -6.57
N ARG A 147 -6.35 -3.50 -5.39
CA ARG A 147 -7.04 -2.25 -5.06
C ARG A 147 -6.64 -1.17 -6.06
N ASN A 148 -7.65 -0.53 -6.66
CA ASN A 148 -7.48 0.47 -7.73
C ASN A 148 -6.85 -0.06 -9.04
N SER A 149 -6.80 -1.38 -9.26
CA SER A 149 -6.32 -1.96 -10.54
C SER A 149 -7.26 -1.71 -11.73
N ILE A 150 -8.54 -1.44 -11.46
CA ILE A 150 -9.49 -0.94 -12.46
C ILE A 150 -9.34 0.58 -12.53
N PRO A 151 -8.90 1.15 -13.68
CA PRO A 151 -8.75 2.58 -13.81
C PRO A 151 -10.11 3.30 -13.71
N PRO A 152 -10.17 4.53 -13.18
CA PRO A 152 -11.41 5.30 -13.09
C PRO A 152 -11.85 5.90 -14.45
N TYR A 153 -11.26 5.45 -15.55
CA TYR A 153 -11.46 5.97 -16.89
C TYR A 153 -12.30 5.02 -17.74
N ARG A 154 -13.03 5.57 -18.70
CA ARG A 154 -13.70 4.85 -19.78
C ARG A 154 -12.64 4.21 -20.67
N ILE A 155 -12.43 2.93 -20.46
CA ILE A 155 -11.57 2.07 -21.27
C ILE A 155 -12.44 1.20 -22.20
N GLY A 156 -11.92 0.86 -23.37
CA GLY A 156 -12.59 -0.06 -24.29
C GLY A 156 -12.53 -1.52 -23.81
N GLN A 157 -12.29 -2.45 -24.75
CA GLN A 157 -12.16 -3.86 -24.40
C GLN A 157 -10.98 -4.06 -23.45
N HIS A 158 -11.18 -4.77 -22.34
CA HIS A 158 -10.16 -4.83 -21.31
C HIS A 158 -10.01 -6.19 -20.64
N ARG A 159 -8.79 -6.42 -20.15
CA ARG A 159 -8.41 -7.59 -19.36
C ARG A 159 -7.48 -7.13 -18.24
N ILE A 160 -7.88 -7.39 -17.00
CA ILE A 160 -7.10 -7.04 -15.81
C ILE A 160 -6.84 -8.33 -15.03
N VAL A 161 -5.57 -8.65 -14.78
CA VAL A 161 -5.17 -9.90 -14.14
C VAL A 161 -4.26 -9.62 -12.95
N ALA A 162 -4.64 -10.15 -11.79
CA ALA A 162 -3.82 -10.15 -10.59
C ALA A 162 -3.13 -11.50 -10.38
N HIS A 163 -1.81 -11.50 -10.55
CA HIS A 163 -0.94 -12.64 -10.34
C HIS A 163 -0.42 -12.63 -8.90
N MET A 164 -0.85 -13.61 -8.11
CA MET A 164 -0.43 -13.70 -6.72
C MET A 164 0.95 -14.33 -6.59
N VAL A 165 1.91 -13.55 -6.11
CA VAL A 165 3.26 -14.00 -5.76
C VAL A 165 3.24 -14.56 -4.35
N ARG A 166 3.70 -15.80 -4.20
CA ARG A 166 3.81 -16.52 -2.92
C ARG A 166 5.29 -16.74 -2.58
N ASP A 167 5.55 -17.20 -1.37
CA ASP A 167 6.90 -17.64 -0.93
C ASP A 167 7.97 -16.55 -1.05
N LEU A 168 7.69 -15.39 -0.43
CA LEU A 168 8.62 -14.27 -0.40
C LEU A 168 9.77 -14.49 0.60
N PRO A 169 10.99 -14.00 0.29
CA PRO A 169 12.13 -14.09 1.19
C PRO A 169 12.02 -13.17 2.41
N VAL A 170 11.06 -12.23 2.39
CA VAL A 170 10.80 -11.27 3.47
C VAL A 170 9.33 -11.31 3.88
N ARG A 171 9.06 -11.03 5.15
CA ARG A 171 7.71 -10.82 5.65
C ARG A 171 7.14 -9.54 5.02
N VAL A 172 5.90 -9.60 4.58
CA VAL A 172 5.20 -8.44 4.02
C VAL A 172 3.85 -8.25 4.67
N SER A 173 3.35 -7.02 4.72
CA SER A 173 2.01 -6.68 5.20
C SER A 173 1.53 -5.33 4.66
N ALA A 174 0.41 -4.85 5.19
CA ALA A 174 -0.17 -3.57 4.83
C ALA A 174 0.84 -2.43 4.94
N LEU A 175 1.00 -1.71 3.84
CA LEU A 175 1.50 -0.34 3.79
C LEU A 175 0.35 0.59 3.38
N ARG A 176 0.43 1.87 3.72
CA ARG A 176 -0.65 2.84 3.50
C ARG A 176 -1.12 2.83 2.04
N GLY A 177 -2.40 2.47 1.86
CA GLY A 177 -3.04 2.36 0.55
C GLY A 177 -3.21 0.92 0.06
N LEU A 178 -2.50 -0.06 0.64
CA LEU A 178 -2.38 -1.43 0.10
C LEU A 178 -1.93 -1.37 -1.37
N GLY A 179 -2.44 -2.22 -2.26
CA GLY A 179 -2.06 -2.17 -3.68
C GLY A 179 -2.43 -0.86 -4.41
N ALA A 180 -3.21 0.04 -3.79
CA ALA A 180 -3.68 1.26 -4.46
C ALA A 180 -2.54 2.16 -4.95
N TYR A 181 -1.47 2.35 -4.15
CA TYR A 181 -0.39 3.26 -4.55
C TYR A 181 0.29 2.78 -5.83
N GLY A 182 0.60 1.49 -5.92
CA GLY A 182 1.27 0.90 -7.07
C GLY A 182 0.37 0.86 -8.30
N ASN A 183 -0.90 0.45 -8.13
CA ASN A 183 -1.84 0.41 -9.24
C ASN A 183 -2.11 1.81 -9.81
N VAL A 184 -2.38 2.80 -8.96
CA VAL A 184 -2.60 4.19 -9.39
C VAL A 184 -1.38 4.73 -10.11
N PHE A 185 -0.17 4.53 -9.57
CA PHE A 185 1.06 4.96 -10.22
C PHE A 185 1.20 4.37 -11.64
N ALA A 186 1.08 3.05 -11.77
CA ALA A 186 1.23 2.38 -13.06
C ALA A 186 0.13 2.78 -14.06
N ILE A 187 -1.11 2.94 -13.61
CA ILE A 187 -2.24 3.41 -14.44
C ILE A 187 -1.98 4.83 -14.93
N GLU A 188 -1.61 5.77 -14.04
CA GLU A 188 -1.40 7.16 -14.41
C GLU A 188 -0.19 7.35 -15.33
N CYS A 189 0.89 6.59 -15.13
CA CYS A 189 2.00 6.53 -16.08
C CYS A 189 1.52 6.07 -17.46
N PHE A 190 0.73 4.99 -17.52
CA PHE A 190 0.23 4.47 -18.79
C PHE A 190 -0.77 5.42 -19.46
N MET A 191 -1.55 6.19 -18.69
CA MET A 191 -2.39 7.27 -19.22
C MET A 191 -1.56 8.36 -19.90
N ASP A 192 -0.40 8.73 -19.36
CA ASP A 192 0.51 9.69 -20.00
C ASP A 192 1.15 9.14 -21.28
N GLU A 193 1.51 7.86 -21.29
CA GLU A 193 2.03 7.18 -22.50
C GLU A 193 0.98 7.17 -23.62
N LEU A 194 -0.28 6.85 -23.28
CA LEU A 194 -1.40 6.85 -24.24
C LEU A 194 -1.72 8.28 -24.72
N ALA A 195 -1.72 9.28 -23.82
CA ALA A 195 -1.91 10.67 -24.21
C ALA A 195 -0.83 11.13 -25.20
N ARG A 196 0.44 10.80 -24.93
CA ARG A 196 1.56 11.09 -25.82
C ARG A 196 1.41 10.39 -27.17
N ALA A 197 1.07 9.10 -27.18
CA ALA A 197 0.85 8.33 -28.41
C ALA A 197 -0.33 8.89 -29.23
N ALA A 198 -1.35 9.45 -28.57
CA ALA A 198 -2.47 10.13 -29.23
C ALA A 198 -2.14 11.53 -29.74
N GLY A 199 -0.96 12.10 -29.40
CA GLY A 199 -0.65 13.50 -29.64
C GLY A 199 -1.57 14.46 -28.88
N ARG A 200 -2.09 14.04 -27.73
CA ARG A 200 -3.07 14.80 -26.92
C ARG A 200 -2.41 15.34 -25.65
N ASP A 201 -2.87 16.51 -25.23
CA ASP A 201 -2.54 17.04 -23.90
C ASP A 201 -3.00 16.05 -22.79
N PRO A 202 -2.16 15.72 -21.79
CA PRO A 202 -2.48 14.74 -20.75
C PRO A 202 -3.71 15.06 -19.90
N LEU A 203 -3.99 16.35 -19.63
CA LEU A 203 -5.19 16.76 -18.91
C LEU A 203 -6.44 16.51 -19.76
N THR A 204 -6.41 16.98 -21.00
CA THR A 204 -7.49 16.81 -21.96
C THR A 204 -7.77 15.33 -22.20
N PHE A 205 -6.73 14.51 -22.36
CA PHE A 205 -6.87 13.06 -22.53
C PHE A 205 -7.56 12.40 -21.34
N ARG A 206 -7.21 12.75 -20.09
CA ARG A 206 -7.89 12.24 -18.90
C ARG A 206 -9.33 12.71 -18.82
N LEU A 207 -9.60 13.99 -19.05
CA LEU A 207 -10.96 14.54 -19.06
C LEU A 207 -11.83 13.87 -20.11
N ASP A 208 -11.29 13.58 -21.29
CA ASP A 208 -12.03 12.88 -22.33
C ASP A 208 -12.48 11.48 -21.90
N HIS A 209 -11.69 10.80 -21.06
CA HIS A 209 -11.95 9.44 -20.59
C HIS A 209 -12.57 9.37 -19.19
N LEU A 210 -12.75 10.47 -18.47
CA LEU A 210 -13.32 10.45 -17.12
C LEU A 210 -14.79 10.88 -17.13
N GLU A 211 -15.70 9.95 -16.85
CA GLU A 211 -17.15 10.22 -16.80
C GLU A 211 -17.60 10.84 -15.48
N ASP A 212 -16.92 10.52 -14.37
CA ASP A 212 -17.28 10.99 -13.03
C ASP A 212 -17.09 12.52 -12.91
N GLU A 213 -18.22 13.24 -12.82
CA GLU A 213 -18.24 14.71 -12.79
C GLU A 213 -17.42 15.31 -11.66
N ARG A 214 -17.42 14.67 -10.49
CA ARG A 214 -16.63 15.12 -9.34
C ARG A 214 -15.13 14.96 -9.58
N GLY A 215 -14.70 13.86 -10.20
CA GLY A 215 -13.33 13.62 -10.60
C GLY A 215 -12.88 14.62 -11.68
N ARG A 216 -13.74 14.91 -12.66
CA ARG A 216 -13.50 15.97 -13.65
C ARG A 216 -13.32 17.33 -12.97
N ALA A 217 -14.19 17.67 -12.01
CA ALA A 217 -14.10 18.92 -11.26
C ALA A 217 -12.79 19.03 -10.46
N VAL A 218 -12.31 17.94 -9.86
CA VAL A 218 -11.03 17.89 -9.14
C VAL A 218 -9.85 18.11 -10.09
N LEU A 219 -9.83 17.44 -11.25
CA LEU A 219 -8.81 17.64 -12.29
C LEU A 219 -8.78 19.08 -12.80
N GLN A 220 -9.95 19.65 -13.06
CA GLN A 220 -10.07 21.04 -13.50
C GLN A 220 -9.66 22.04 -12.41
N ALA A 221 -9.93 21.73 -11.14
CA ALA A 221 -9.55 22.59 -10.03
C ALA A 221 -8.01 22.63 -9.85
N VAL A 222 -7.34 21.47 -9.90
CA VAL A 222 -5.88 21.43 -9.81
C VAL A 222 -5.23 22.07 -11.03
N SER A 223 -5.76 21.85 -12.23
CA SER A 223 -5.19 22.43 -13.46
C SER A 223 -5.27 23.95 -13.48
N ARG A 224 -6.40 24.54 -13.05
CA ARG A 224 -6.53 26.00 -12.89
C ARG A 224 -5.55 26.56 -11.88
N ARG A 225 -5.43 25.92 -10.71
CA ARG A 225 -4.50 26.36 -9.64
C ARG A 225 -3.03 26.27 -10.09
N ALA A 226 -2.71 25.28 -10.92
CA ALA A 226 -1.38 25.08 -11.46
C ALA A 226 -1.09 25.90 -12.74
N GLY A 227 -2.06 26.66 -13.28
CA GLY A 227 -1.86 27.35 -14.57
C GLY A 227 -1.50 26.38 -15.71
N TRP A 228 -2.16 25.21 -15.74
CA TRP A 228 -1.93 24.23 -16.80
C TRP A 228 -2.30 24.82 -18.16
N GLY A 229 -1.36 24.82 -19.11
CA GLY A 229 -1.54 25.36 -20.46
C GLY A 229 -1.45 26.89 -20.58
N THR A 230 -1.22 27.63 -19.49
CA THR A 230 -1.09 29.10 -19.54
C THR A 230 0.35 29.59 -19.59
N GLU A 231 1.31 28.78 -19.12
CA GLU A 231 2.72 29.14 -19.06
C GLU A 231 3.50 28.59 -20.26
N LYS A 232 4.50 29.35 -20.73
CA LYS A 232 5.42 28.88 -21.77
C LYS A 232 6.21 27.69 -21.24
N ALA A 233 6.29 26.63 -22.04
CA ALA A 233 7.12 25.48 -21.74
C ALA A 233 8.57 25.93 -21.51
N ARG A 234 9.11 25.59 -20.35
CA ARG A 234 10.52 25.77 -20.00
C ARG A 234 11.28 24.52 -20.43
N GLN A 235 12.43 24.68 -21.09
CA GLN A 235 13.21 23.55 -21.59
C GLN A 235 13.79 22.68 -20.46
N ASP A 236 14.02 23.27 -19.29
CA ASP A 236 14.59 22.64 -18.10
C ASP A 236 13.53 22.08 -17.14
N VAL A 237 12.23 22.23 -17.41
CA VAL A 237 11.16 21.81 -16.49
C VAL A 237 10.14 20.89 -17.16
N GLY A 238 9.95 19.71 -16.57
CA GLY A 238 8.84 18.82 -16.87
C GLY A 238 7.64 19.10 -15.97
N ARG A 239 6.43 19.02 -16.52
CA ARG A 239 5.18 19.03 -15.75
C ARG A 239 4.47 17.68 -15.86
N GLY A 240 4.02 17.16 -14.73
CA GLY A 240 3.22 15.94 -14.63
C GLY A 240 1.86 16.20 -13.99
N LEU A 241 0.87 15.39 -14.34
CA LEU A 241 -0.48 15.43 -13.78
C LEU A 241 -0.92 14.00 -13.46
N ALA A 242 -1.51 13.78 -12.29
CA ALA A 242 -2.09 12.50 -11.92
C ALA A 242 -3.43 12.66 -11.21
N PHE A 243 -4.32 11.68 -11.35
CA PHE A 243 -5.59 11.61 -10.64
C PHE A 243 -5.79 10.25 -9.97
N ALA A 244 -6.46 10.27 -8.81
CA ALA A 244 -6.84 9.06 -8.11
C ALA A 244 -8.20 9.25 -7.40
N ARG A 245 -9.01 8.20 -7.42
CA ARG A 245 -10.16 8.03 -6.52
C ARG A 245 -9.92 6.81 -5.65
N TYR A 246 -9.70 6.99 -4.36
CA TYR A 246 -9.34 5.88 -3.48
C TYR A 246 -10.44 4.79 -3.47
N LYS A 247 -10.06 3.53 -3.70
CA LYS A 247 -10.97 2.38 -3.88
C LYS A 247 -12.03 2.58 -4.97
N ASN A 248 -11.82 3.53 -5.89
CA ASN A 248 -12.79 4.00 -6.86
C ASN A 248 -14.15 4.43 -6.28
N THR A 249 -14.21 4.68 -4.96
CA THR A 249 -15.48 4.97 -4.25
C THR A 249 -15.34 6.11 -3.24
N ALA A 250 -14.17 6.31 -2.66
CA ALA A 250 -13.93 7.25 -1.57
C ALA A 250 -13.30 8.58 -2.09
N THR A 251 -12.28 9.07 -1.38
CA THR A 251 -11.64 10.38 -1.60
C THR A 251 -11.07 10.53 -3.00
N TYR A 252 -11.20 11.75 -3.54
CA TYR A 252 -10.65 12.18 -4.82
C TYR A 252 -9.40 13.04 -4.59
N THR A 253 -8.36 12.78 -5.36
CA THR A 253 -7.11 13.54 -5.34
C THR A 253 -6.62 13.73 -6.76
N ALA A 254 -6.13 14.92 -7.08
CA ALA A 254 -5.31 15.15 -8.26
C ALA A 254 -4.12 16.04 -7.89
N ILE A 255 -2.99 15.82 -8.55
CA ILE A 255 -1.74 16.53 -8.30
C ILE A 255 -1.19 16.99 -9.65
N VAL A 256 -0.64 18.21 -9.68
CA VAL A 256 0.23 18.70 -10.74
C VAL A 256 1.60 18.93 -10.13
N ALA A 257 2.63 18.30 -10.66
CA ALA A 257 4.00 18.47 -10.19
C ALA A 257 4.87 19.10 -11.29
N GLU A 258 5.81 19.94 -10.89
CA GLU A 258 6.83 20.53 -11.75
C GLU A 258 8.21 20.10 -11.28
N VAL A 259 8.98 19.55 -12.21
CA VAL A 259 10.29 18.99 -11.92
C VAL A 259 11.31 19.66 -12.83
N ALA A 260 12.25 20.38 -12.23
CA ALA A 260 13.37 20.99 -12.92
C ALA A 260 14.54 20.01 -13.01
N ALA A 261 15.15 19.94 -14.19
CA ALA A 261 16.48 19.39 -14.39
C ALA A 261 17.51 20.43 -13.91
N CYS A 262 18.33 20.06 -12.93
CA CYS A 262 19.38 20.93 -12.44
C CYS A 262 20.57 20.94 -13.42
N ARG A 263 21.43 21.95 -13.29
CA ARG A 263 22.66 22.07 -14.09
C ARG A 263 23.65 20.94 -13.82
N THR A 264 23.61 20.36 -12.62
CA THR A 264 24.38 19.16 -12.28
C THR A 264 23.77 17.94 -12.96
N PRO A 265 24.52 17.18 -13.77
CA PRO A 265 24.01 15.96 -14.39
C PRO A 265 23.44 14.99 -13.35
N GLY A 266 22.20 14.55 -13.56
CA GLY A 266 21.51 13.59 -12.68
C GLY A 266 20.78 14.20 -11.49
N GLU A 267 20.91 15.51 -11.25
CA GLU A 267 20.19 16.19 -10.18
C GLU A 267 18.84 16.73 -10.70
N ILE A 268 17.76 16.41 -9.99
CA ILE A 268 16.39 16.88 -10.28
C ILE A 268 15.78 17.51 -9.03
N ARG A 269 14.96 18.55 -9.21
CA ARG A 269 14.29 19.25 -8.11
C ARG A 269 12.81 19.43 -8.40
N VAL A 270 11.96 19.08 -7.43
CA VAL A 270 10.54 19.43 -7.48
C VAL A 270 10.41 20.91 -7.12
N GLU A 271 9.96 21.74 -8.06
CA GLU A 271 9.76 23.18 -7.83
C GLU A 271 8.39 23.46 -7.22
N ARG A 272 7.38 22.66 -7.59
CA ARG A 272 5.99 22.81 -7.16
C ARG A 272 5.26 21.45 -7.23
N ALA A 273 4.41 21.15 -6.25
CA ALA A 273 3.53 19.99 -6.22
C ALA A 273 2.22 20.28 -5.45
#